data_AF-A0A7R9X7T6-F1
#
_entry.id   AF-A0A7R9X7T6-F1
#
_cell.length_a   1.000
_cell.length_b   1.000
_cell.length_c   1.000
_cell.angle_alpha   90.00
_cell.angle_beta   90.00
_cell.angle_gamma   90.00
#
_symmetry.space_group_name_H-M   'P 1'
#
loop_
_entity.id
_entity.type
_entity.pdbx_description
1 polymer ?
#
loop_
_entity_poly.entity_id
_entity_poly.type
_entity_poly.pdbx_seq_one_letter_code
_entity_poly.pdbx_strand_id
1 'polypeptide(L)'
;PPSSNWKIVTANTEHTRAIYNVKKIGYVAGIKVRAYMTPLHQTQCCNCQRLGHAAISCHYPVQCRRCSGNHILENCTYEDKGDIKCVNCARP
;
A
#
# COMPACT_ATOMS: atom_id res chain seq x y z
N PRO A 1 -17.32 -6.82 2.62
CA PRO A 1 -16.38 -7.91 2.99
C PRO A 1 -15.00 -7.67 2.38
N PRO A 2 -13.88 -7.88 3.11
CA PRO A 2 -12.58 -7.77 2.49
C PRO A 2 -12.50 -8.83 1.39
N SER A 3 -12.33 -8.39 0.15
CA SER A 3 -12.03 -9.30 -0.95
C SER A 3 -10.70 -9.97 -0.64
N SER A 4 -10.74 -11.27 -0.30
CA SER A 4 -9.57 -12.06 0.08
C SER A 4 -8.63 -12.26 -1.11
N ASN A 5 -7.82 -11.24 -1.42
CA ASN A 5 -6.78 -11.33 -2.41
C ASN A 5 -5.61 -12.13 -1.82
N TRP A 6 -5.17 -13.18 -2.51
CA TRP A 6 -4.03 -13.99 -2.11
C TRP A 6 -2.85 -13.75 -3.06
N LYS A 7 -1.65 -13.60 -2.49
CA LYS A 7 -0.39 -13.56 -3.25
C LYS A 7 0.28 -14.92 -3.15
N ILE A 8 0.57 -15.52 -4.30
CA ILE A 8 1.25 -16.82 -4.41
C ILE A 8 2.55 -16.59 -5.19
N VAL A 9 3.66 -17.12 -4.69
CA VAL A 9 4.98 -17.03 -5.33
C VAL A 9 5.49 -18.44 -5.58
N THR A 10 5.79 -18.77 -6.83
CA THR A 10 6.30 -20.09 -7.26
C THR A 10 7.42 -19.91 -8.27
N ALA A 11 8.25 -20.94 -8.46
CA ALA A 11 9.19 -20.99 -9.59
C ALA A 11 8.41 -20.98 -10.92
N ASN A 12 8.99 -20.41 -11.99
CA ASN A 12 8.37 -20.40 -13.32
C ASN A 12 8.67 -21.73 -14.06
N THR A 13 7.75 -22.67 -13.93
CA THR A 13 7.77 -24.00 -14.55
C THR A 13 6.54 -24.19 -15.42
N GLU A 14 6.52 -25.25 -16.24
CA GLU A 14 5.34 -25.58 -17.04
C GLU A 14 4.10 -25.84 -16.17
N HIS A 15 4.26 -26.59 -15.09
CA HIS A 15 3.19 -26.89 -14.15
C HIS A 15 2.64 -25.63 -13.45
N THR A 16 3.50 -24.68 -13.10
CA THR A 16 3.06 -23.44 -12.42
C THR A 16 2.45 -22.43 -13.39
N ARG A 17 2.76 -22.49 -14.69
CA ARG A 17 2.03 -21.69 -15.69
C ARG A 17 0.56 -22.12 -15.83
N ALA A 18 0.23 -23.37 -15.51
CA ALA A 18 -1.14 -23.85 -15.54
C ALA A 18 -2.06 -23.21 -14.46
N ILE A 19 -1.51 -22.51 -13.46
CA ILE A 19 -2.32 -21.91 -12.37
C ILE A 19 -3.33 -20.88 -12.90
N TYR A 20 -3.04 -20.24 -14.03
CA TYR A 20 -3.94 -19.26 -14.65
C TYR A 20 -5.26 -19.88 -15.13
N ASN A 21 -5.30 -21.21 -15.29
CA ASN A 21 -6.49 -21.95 -15.68
C ASN A 21 -7.29 -22.48 -14.48
N VAL A 22 -6.81 -22.30 -13.25
CA VAL A 22 -7.51 -22.77 -12.04
C VAL A 22 -8.74 -21.91 -11.76
N LYS A 23 -9.91 -22.53 -11.73
CA LYS A 23 -11.20 -21.88 -11.44
C LYS A 23 -11.77 -22.21 -10.05
N LYS A 24 -11.18 -23.20 -9.36
CA LYS A 24 -11.64 -23.73 -8.08
C LYS A 24 -10.46 -24.23 -7.24
N ILE A 25 -10.45 -23.90 -5.95
CA ILE A 25 -9.50 -24.43 -4.96
C ILE A 25 -10.34 -24.87 -3.75
N GLY A 26 -10.29 -26.17 -3.42
CA GLY A 26 -11.16 -26.74 -2.38
C GLY A 26 -12.64 -26.46 -2.66
N TYR A 27 -13.34 -25.85 -1.69
CA TYR A 27 -14.75 -25.47 -1.82
C TYR A 27 -14.97 -24.07 -2.42
N VAL A 28 -13.90 -23.33 -2.71
CA VAL A 28 -13.98 -21.98 -3.29
C VAL A 28 -13.97 -22.07 -4.81
N ALA A 29 -15.09 -21.74 -5.44
CA ALA A 29 -15.25 -21.67 -6.90
C ALA A 29 -15.25 -20.22 -7.39
N GLY A 30 -15.02 -20.02 -8.70
CA GLY A 30 -15.04 -18.69 -9.32
C GLY A 30 -13.74 -17.89 -9.11
N ILE A 31 -12.64 -18.58 -8.81
CA ILE A 31 -11.34 -17.94 -8.59
C ILE A 31 -10.83 -17.36 -9.91
N LYS A 32 -10.31 -16.13 -9.85
CA LYS A 32 -9.67 -15.45 -10.98
C LYS A 32 -8.20 -15.22 -10.66
N VAL A 33 -7.35 -16.04 -11.24
CA VAL A 33 -5.89 -15.88 -11.12
C VAL A 33 -5.44 -14.82 -12.12
N ARG A 34 -4.61 -13.87 -11.66
CA ARG A 34 -4.03 -12.81 -12.48
C ARG A 34 -2.55 -12.69 -12.18
N ALA A 35 -1.79 -12.18 -13.14
CA ALA A 35 -0.39 -11.87 -12.90
C ALA A 35 -0.32 -10.88 -11.74
N TYR A 36 0.59 -11.14 -10.79
CA TYR A 36 0.86 -10.17 -9.73
C TYR A 36 1.50 -8.95 -10.39
N MET A 37 0.72 -7.88 -10.48
CA MET A 37 1.28 -6.57 -10.79
C MET A 37 1.76 -6.02 -9.45
N THR A 38 3.04 -5.64 -9.37
CA THR A 38 3.47 -4.74 -8.30
C THR A 38 2.49 -3.58 -8.32
N PRO A 39 1.79 -3.30 -7.20
CA PRO A 39 1.00 -2.10 -7.15
C PRO A 39 1.93 -0.96 -7.58
N LEU A 40 1.46 -0.11 -8.49
CA LEU A 40 2.08 1.19 -8.72
C LEU A 40 1.92 1.94 -7.40
N HIS A 41 2.80 1.64 -6.44
CA HIS A 41 2.93 2.42 -5.23
C HIS A 41 3.50 3.72 -5.72
N GLN A 42 2.63 4.72 -5.85
CA GLN A 42 3.09 6.07 -6.05
C GLN A 42 4.05 6.37 -4.90
N THR A 43 5.25 6.84 -5.22
CA THR A 43 6.25 7.18 -4.23
C THR A 43 5.63 8.11 -3.20
N GLN A 44 5.62 7.70 -1.94
CA GLN A 44 5.21 8.57 -0.85
C GLN A 44 6.41 9.39 -0.39
N CYS A 45 6.26 10.70 -0.45
CA CYS A 45 7.31 11.63 -0.06
C CYS A 45 7.56 11.55 1.46
N CYS A 46 8.79 11.24 1.89
CA CYS A 46 9.14 11.19 3.32
C CYS A 46 9.14 12.57 4.00
N ASN A 47 9.15 13.67 3.23
CA ASN A 47 9.08 15.04 3.78
C ASN A 47 7.62 15.47 4.02
N CYS A 48 6.75 15.39 3.01
CA CYS A 48 5.38 15.93 3.09
C CYS A 48 4.26 14.87 3.09
N GLN A 49 4.60 13.57 3.09
CA GLN A 49 3.68 12.42 3.07
C GLN A 49 2.71 12.33 1.86
N ARG A 50 2.78 13.25 0.90
CA ARG A 50 2.01 13.21 -0.35
C ARG A 50 2.55 12.13 -1.30
N LEU A 51 1.66 11.57 -2.09
CA LEU A 51 1.99 10.62 -3.15
C LEU A 51 2.51 11.32 -4.42
N GLY A 52 3.32 10.62 -5.21
CA GLY A 52 3.72 11.01 -6.57
C GLY A 52 5.09 11.67 -6.70
N HIS A 53 5.87 11.82 -5.61
CA HIS A 53 7.23 12.35 -5.66
C HIS A 53 8.10 11.87 -4.49
N ALA A 54 9.41 12.01 -4.61
CA ALA A 54 10.38 11.68 -3.56
C ALA A 54 10.76 12.94 -2.74
N ALA A 55 11.33 12.73 -1.54
CA ALA A 55 11.73 13.84 -0.67
C ALA A 55 12.77 14.78 -1.31
N ILE A 56 13.67 14.24 -2.15
CA ILE A 56 14.71 15.02 -2.85
C ILE A 56 14.13 16.09 -3.79
N SER A 57 12.94 15.85 -4.36
CA SER A 57 12.25 16.79 -5.24
C SER A 57 11.07 17.50 -4.57
N CYS A 58 11.02 17.49 -3.23
CA CYS A 58 9.92 18.07 -2.47
C CYS A 58 10.18 19.54 -2.14
N HIS A 59 9.18 20.38 -2.41
CA HIS A 59 9.17 21.80 -2.04
C HIS A 59 8.03 22.15 -1.06
N TYR A 60 7.35 21.14 -0.53
CA TYR A 60 6.28 21.31 0.45
C TYR A 60 6.83 21.36 1.88
N PRO A 61 6.09 21.96 2.83
CA PRO A 61 6.41 21.90 4.25
C PRO A 61 6.52 20.46 4.77
N VAL A 62 7.36 20.26 5.79
CA VAL A 62 7.48 18.97 6.47
C VAL A 62 6.16 18.59 7.15
N GLN A 63 5.77 17.33 7.00
CA GLN A 63 4.63 16.74 7.70
C GLN A 63 5.04 15.43 8.35
N CYS A 64 4.71 15.33 9.64
CA CYS A 64 5.00 14.17 10.46
C CYS A 64 4.25 12.94 9.92
N ARG A 65 4.96 11.85 9.64
CA ARG A 65 4.35 10.58 9.19
C ARG A 65 3.38 9.98 10.21
N ARG A 66 3.54 10.30 11.50
CA ARG A 66 2.69 9.75 12.58
C ARG A 66 1.37 10.50 12.72
N CYS A 67 1.38 11.83 12.74
CA CYS A 67 0.21 12.64 13.09
C CYS A 67 -0.15 13.73 12.06
N SER A 68 0.55 13.80 10.93
CA SER A 68 0.39 14.83 9.89
C SER A 68 0.67 16.28 10.35
N GLY A 69 1.25 16.47 11.54
CA GLY A 69 1.63 17.79 12.07
C GLY A 69 2.87 18.39 11.40
N ASN A 70 3.06 19.71 11.55
CA ASN A 70 4.16 20.47 10.94
C ASN A 70 5.50 20.30 11.69
N HIS A 71 5.98 19.07 11.82
CA HIS A 71 7.25 18.72 12.46
C HIS A 71 7.79 17.39 11.91
N ILE A 72 9.06 17.10 12.18
CA ILE A 72 9.69 15.80 11.89
C ILE A 72 9.26 14.74 12.92
N LEU A 73 9.35 13.45 12.56
CA LEU A 73 8.88 12.36 13.42
C LEU A 73 9.56 12.34 14.80
N GLU A 74 10.81 12.74 14.87
CA GLU A 74 11.64 12.79 16.08
C GLU A 74 11.09 13.77 17.13
N ASN A 75 10.43 14.84 16.68
CA ASN A 75 9.83 15.85 17.54
C ASN A 75 8.33 15.58 17.80
N CYS A 76 7.83 14.41 17.43
CA CYS A 76 6.42 14.07 17.54
C CYS A 76 6.06 13.61 18.95
N THR A 77 5.29 14.43 19.65
CA THR A 77 4.71 14.14 20.98
C THR A 77 3.28 13.58 20.90
N TYR A 78 2.80 13.23 19.69
CA TYR A 78 1.45 12.70 19.52
C TYR A 78 1.32 11.31 20.15
N GLU A 79 0.50 11.24 21.19
CA GLU A 79 -0.07 10.00 21.73
C GLU A 79 -1.31 9.65 20.93
N ASP A 80 -1.50 8.37 20.60
CA ASP A 80 -2.49 7.93 19.63
C ASP A 80 -3.94 8.21 20.08
N LYS A 81 -4.53 9.30 19.55
CA LYS A 81 -5.90 9.75 19.85
C LYS A 81 -6.94 9.32 18.79
N GLY A 82 -6.57 8.53 17.79
CA GLY A 82 -7.49 8.02 16.77
C GLY A 82 -7.97 9.03 15.70
N ASP A 83 -7.63 10.32 15.82
CA ASP A 83 -8.12 11.39 14.93
C ASP A 83 -7.12 11.83 13.83
N ILE A 84 -6.21 10.95 13.41
CA ILE A 84 -5.19 11.30 12.40
C ILE A 84 -5.82 11.33 11.02
N LYS A 85 -5.79 12.48 10.34
CA LYS A 85 -6.21 12.57 8.94
C LYS A 85 -5.07 12.23 7.98
N CYS A 86 -5.36 11.40 6.99
CA CYS A 86 -4.45 11.13 5.87
C CYS A 86 -4.29 12.38 4.99
N VAL A 87 -3.04 12.77 4.72
CA VAL A 87 -2.67 13.93 3.87
C VAL A 87 -3.23 13.82 2.44
N ASN A 88 -3.44 12.60 1.94
CA ASN A 88 -3.85 12.36 0.55
C ASN A 88 -5.37 12.25 0.36
N CYS A 89 -6.12 11.74 1.35
CA CYS A 89 -7.57 11.51 1.22
C CYS A 89 -8.42 12.23 2.28
N ALA A 90 -7.80 12.95 3.22
CA ALA A 90 -8.44 13.70 4.29
C ALA A 90 -9.39 12.89 5.20
N ARG A 91 -9.29 11.56 5.17
CA ARG A 91 -10.03 10.63 6.04
C ARG A 91 -9.11 10.08 7.15
N PRO A 92 -9.68 9.60 8.28
CA PRO A 92 -8.94 8.84 9.29
C PRO A 92 -8.22 7.63 8.70
#